data_AF-A0A1G1IY29-F1
#
_entry.id   AF-A0A1G1IY29-F1
#
_cell.length_a   1.000
_cell.length_b   1.000
_cell.length_c   1.000
_cell.angle_alpha   90.00
_cell.angle_beta   90.00
_cell.angle_gamma   90.00
#
_symmetry.space_group_name_H-M   'P 1'
#
loop_
_entity.id
_entity.type
_entity.pdbx_description
1 polymer ?
#
loop_
_entity_poly.entity_id
_entity_poly.type
_entity_poly.pdbx_seq_one_letter_code
_entity_poly.pdbx_strand_id
1 'polypeptide(L)' 'MSNLKNYISERKKRDKKFAEGFDEGYEQFKVGAMLRQARESAGLTQDELARRLKTKKTAISRIENHADDIKLSTL' A
#
# COMPACT_ATOMS: atom_id res chain seq x y z
N MET A 1 -16.39 1.01 10.66
CA MET A 1 -16.03 1.35 9.25
C MET A 1 -16.89 2.45 8.63
N SER A 2 -18.17 2.61 8.97
CA SER A 2 -19.05 3.66 8.40
C SER A 2 -18.55 5.09 8.62
N ASN A 3 -18.08 5.42 9.83
CA ASN A 3 -17.69 6.80 10.16
C ASN A 3 -16.48 7.31 9.36
N LEU A 4 -15.50 6.43 9.07
CA LEU A 4 -14.32 6.81 8.29
C LEU A 4 -14.68 7.07 6.83
N LYS A 5 -15.54 6.22 6.23
CA LYS A 5 -16.02 6.41 4.85
C LYS A 5 -16.78 7.73 4.71
N ASN A 6 -17.65 8.03 5.67
CA ASN A 6 -18.39 9.29 5.70
C ASN A 6 -17.45 10.49 5.84
N TYR A 7 -16.47 10.44 6.75
CA TYR A 7 -15.48 11.51 6.90
C TYR A 7 -14.68 11.76 5.61
N ILE A 8 -14.20 10.69 4.96
CA ILE A 8 -13.44 10.81 3.71
C ILE A 8 -14.31 11.45 2.62
N SER A 9 -15.55 10.98 2.48
CA SER A 9 -16.49 11.54 1.50
C SER A 9 -16.72 13.04 1.71
N GLU A 10 -17.02 13.46 2.95
CA GLU A 10 -17.24 14.86 3.28
C GLU A 10 -15.96 15.70 3.13
N ARG A 11 -14.80 15.14 3.46
CA ARG A 11 -13.51 15.84 3.31
C ARG A 11 -13.14 16.06 1.85
N LYS A 12 -13.37 15.07 0.96
CA LYS A 12 -13.11 15.22 -0.48
C LYS A 12 -13.99 16.28 -1.13
N LYS A 13 -15.23 16.47 -0.66
CA LYS A 13 -16.13 17.52 -1.16
C LYS A 13 -15.65 18.94 -0.82
N ARG A 14 -15.10 19.13 0.38
CA ARG A 14 -14.71 20.47 0.89
C ARG A 14 -13.26 20.86 0.61
N ASP A 15 -12.39 19.91 0.32
CA ASP A 15 -10.96 20.12 0.14
C ASP A 15 -10.48 19.47 -1.17
N LYS A 16 -10.38 20.29 -2.22
CA LYS A 16 -9.93 19.86 -3.55
C LYS A 16 -8.50 19.33 -3.54
N LYS A 17 -7.61 19.93 -2.72
CA LYS A 17 -6.21 19.47 -2.60
C LYS A 17 -6.14 18.11 -1.93
N PHE A 18 -7.00 17.85 -0.95
CA PHE A 18 -7.12 16.52 -0.35
C PHE A 18 -7.72 15.50 -1.31
N ALA A 19 -8.69 15.89 -2.15
CA ALA A 19 -9.33 14.97 -3.09
C ALA A 19 -8.41 14.57 -4.26
N GLU A 20 -7.52 15.47 -4.67
CA GLU A 20 -6.54 15.23 -5.74
C GLU A 20 -5.59 14.10 -5.36
N GLY A 21 -5.54 13.05 -6.19
CA GLY A 21 -4.69 11.88 -5.96
C GLY A 21 -5.12 10.96 -4.81
N PHE A 22 -6.17 11.28 -4.05
CA PHE A 22 -6.58 10.47 -2.89
C PHE A 22 -6.95 9.04 -3.27
N ASP A 23 -7.77 8.86 -4.31
CA ASP A 23 -8.25 7.52 -4.66
C ASP A 23 -7.12 6.63 -5.18
N GLU A 24 -6.23 7.20 -5.98
CA GLU A 24 -5.06 6.49 -6.51
C GLU A 24 -4.10 6.09 -5.39
N GLY A 25 -3.72 7.04 -4.51
CA GLY A 25 -2.88 6.74 -3.36
C GLY A 25 -3.54 5.79 -2.35
N TYR A 26 -4.87 5.85 -2.22
CA TYR A 26 -5.62 4.93 -1.36
C TYR A 26 -5.57 3.49 -1.89
N GLU A 27 -5.79 3.29 -3.20
CA GLU A 27 -5.70 1.95 -3.80
C GLU A 27 -4.26 1.41 -3.75
N GLN A 28 -3.25 2.24 -4.02
CA GLN A 28 -1.84 1.85 -3.90
C GLN A 28 -1.49 1.44 -2.46
N PHE A 29 -1.85 2.26 -1.47
CA PHE A 29 -1.70 1.94 -0.05
C PHE A 29 -2.36 0.60 0.31
N LYS A 30 -3.59 0.39 -0.15
CA LYS A 30 -4.37 -0.81 0.15
C LYS A 30 -3.70 -2.07 -0.39
N VAL A 31 -3.14 -2.03 -1.60
CA VAL A 31 -2.36 -3.15 -2.17
C VAL A 31 -1.14 -3.45 -1.31
N GLY A 32 -0.33 -2.45 -0.95
CA GLY A 32 0.85 -2.64 -0.10
C GLY A 32 0.49 -3.23 1.28
N ALA A 33 -0.58 -2.73 1.88
CA ALA A 33 -1.11 -3.24 3.14
C ALA A 33 -1.58 -4.70 3.03
N MET A 34 -2.27 -5.07 1.95
CA MET A 34 -2.71 -6.45 1.72
C MET A 34 -1.53 -7.42 1.55
N LEU A 35 -0.49 -7.02 0.82
CA LEU A 35 0.72 -7.82 0.63
C LEU A 35 1.46 -8.03 1.96
N ARG A 36 1.56 -6.97 2.77
CA ARG A 36 2.13 -7.04 4.12
C ARG A 36 1.34 -8.02 5.01
N GLN A 37 0.01 -7.92 5.01
CA GLN A 37 -0.84 -8.83 5.77
C GLN A 37 -0.68 -10.28 5.33
N ALA A 38 -0.60 -10.54 4.02
CA ALA A 38 -0.37 -11.88 3.49
C ALA A 38 1.00 -12.43 3.93
N ARG A 39 2.06 -11.61 3.87
CA ARG A 39 3.39 -11.97 4.35
C ARG A 39 3.40 -12.31 5.84
N GLU A 40 2.79 -11.46 6.66
CA GLU A 40 2.69 -11.65 8.12
C GLU A 40 1.87 -12.89 8.46
N SER A 41 0.78 -13.13 7.73
CA SER A 41 -0.05 -14.35 7.88
C SER A 41 0.71 -15.62 7.49
N ALA A 42 1.67 -15.53 6.56
CA ALA A 42 2.58 -16.61 6.21
C ALA A 42 3.74 -16.79 7.22
N GLY A 43 3.80 -15.97 8.28
CA GLY A 43 4.85 -16.03 9.29
C GLY A 43 6.23 -15.58 8.81
N LEU A 44 6.30 -14.79 7.73
CA LEU A 44 7.55 -14.37 7.13
C LEU A 44 7.91 -12.94 7.51
N THR A 45 9.19 -12.68 7.74
CA THR A 45 9.76 -11.34 7.74
C THR A 45 9.98 -10.83 6.30
N GLN A 46 10.14 -9.51 6.13
CA GLN A 46 10.48 -8.94 4.81
C GLN A 46 11.80 -9.50 4.25
N ASP A 47 12.79 -9.77 5.12
CA ASP A 47 14.07 -10.36 4.72
C ASP A 47 13.92 -11.80 4.23
N GLU A 48 13.08 -12.60 4.87
CA GLU A 48 12.82 -13.98 4.46
C GLU A 48 12.05 -14.03 3.15
N LEU A 49 11.03 -13.18 2.98
CA LEU A 49 10.31 -13.06 1.72
C LEU A 49 11.25 -12.62 0.59
N ALA A 50 12.12 -11.64 0.85
CA ALA A 50 13.09 -11.16 -0.12
C ALA A 50 14.05 -12.28 -0.57
N ARG A 51 14.55 -13.09 0.37
CA ARG A 51 15.40 -14.26 0.07
C ARG A 51 14.68 -15.28 -0.82
N ARG A 52 13.42 -15.58 -0.53
CA ARG A 52 12.60 -16.52 -1.32
C ARG A 52 12.34 -16.02 -2.74
N LEU A 53 12.09 -14.72 -2.89
CA LEU A 53 11.82 -14.07 -4.17
C LEU A 53 13.09 -13.63 -4.91
N LYS A 54 14.29 -13.94 -4.39
CA LYS A 54 15.58 -13.53 -4.95
C LYS A 54 15.65 -12.02 -5.23
N THR A 55 15.12 -11.23 -4.30
CA THR A 55 15.11 -9.76 -4.36
C THR A 55 15.72 -9.16 -3.10
N LYS A 56 15.75 -7.82 -3.02
CA LYS A 56 16.25 -7.09 -1.86
C LYS A 56 15.14 -6.84 -0.85
N LYS A 57 15.45 -6.86 0.44
CA LYS A 57 14.53 -6.41 1.52
C LYS A 57 13.93 -5.04 1.24
N THR A 58 14.75 -4.12 0.72
CA THR A 58 14.30 -2.76 0.36
C THR A 58 13.25 -2.75 -0.73
N ALA A 59 13.27 -3.72 -1.66
CA ALA A 59 12.23 -3.87 -2.67
C ALA A 59 10.91 -4.33 -2.04
N ILE A 60 10.95 -5.33 -1.15
CA ILE A 60 9.76 -5.78 -0.39
C ILE A 60 9.20 -4.64 0.47
N SER A 61 10.06 -3.91 1.17
CA SER A 61 9.63 -2.77 1.99
C SER A 61 8.98 -1.67 1.17
N ARG A 62 9.50 -1.37 -0.03
CA ARG A 62 8.89 -0.43 -0.97
C ARG A 62 7.51 -0.93 -1.42
N ILE A 63 7.38 -2.22 -1.76
CA ILE A 63 6.11 -2.88 -2.14
C ILE A 63 5.06 -2.75 -1.04
N GLU A 64 5.44 -2.99 0.21
CA GLU A 64 4.49 -3.00 1.31
C GLU A 64 4.10 -1.60 1.82
N ASN A 65 4.99 -0.61 1.72
CA ASN A 65 4.81 0.68 2.38
C ASN A 65 4.77 1.90 1.44
N HIS A 66 5.22 1.76 0.20
CA HIS A 66 5.38 2.86 -0.77
C HIS A 66 5.01 2.37 -2.18
N ALA A 67 3.82 1.77 -2.32
CA ALA A 67 3.37 1.19 -3.59
C ALA A 67 3.23 2.24 -4.71
N ASP A 68 3.09 3.51 -4.36
CA ASP A 68 3.05 4.66 -5.27
C ASP A 68 4.31 4.75 -6.17
N ASP A 69 5.45 4.24 -5.71
CA ASP A 69 6.74 4.28 -6.41
C ASP A 69 7.04 3.01 -7.24
N ILE A 70 6.04 2.14 -7.44
CA ILE A 70 6.24 0.82 -8.02
C ILE A 70 5.70 0.77 -9.43
N LYS A 71 6.62 0.77 -10.39
CA LYS A 71 6.29 0.48 -11.78
C LYS A 71 5.94 -0.99 -11.92
N LEU A 72 4.92 -1.29 -12.73
CA LEU A 72 4.50 -2.64 -13.13
C LEU A 72 5.65 -3.54 -13.62
N SER A 73 6.75 -2.94 -14.10
CA SER A 73 7.98 -3.64 -14.48
C SER A 73 8.79 -4.24 -13.32
N THR A 74 8.34 -4.04 -12.07
CA THR A 74 9.02 -4.51 -10.85
C THR A 74 8.37 -5.79 -10.28
N LEU A 75 7.17 -6.13 -10.75
CA LEU A 75 6.44 -7.38 -10.47
C LEU A 75 6.83 -8.44 -11.51
#